data_AF-A0A946KZ04-F1
#
_entry.id   AF-A0A946KZ04-F1
#
_cell.length_a   1.000
_cell.length_b   1.000
_cell.length_c   1.000
_cell.angle_alpha   90.00
_cell.angle_beta   90.00
_cell.angle_gamma   90.00
#
_symmetry.space_group_name_H-M   'P 1'
#
loop_
_entity.id
_entity.type
_entity.pdbx_description
1 polymer ?
#
loop_
_entity_poly.entity_id
_entity_poly.type
_entity_poly.pdbx_seq_one_letter_code
_entity_poly.pdbx_strand_id
1 'polypeptide(L)' 'MGSRTSGESPPVKAALELLGRCGGPSRLPSRALNTKEREELKQLLIILGVPELK' A
#
# COMPACT_ATOMS: atom_id res chain seq x y z
N MET A 1 -20.48 3.00 -6.49
CA MET A 1 -19.36 2.17 -6.01
C MET A 1 -18.29 2.11 -7.09
N GLY A 2 -17.08 2.63 -6.85
CA GLY A 2 -15.97 2.50 -7.80
C GLY A 2 -15.06 3.73 -7.89
N SER A 3 -14.33 4.06 -6.82
CA SER A 3 -13.26 5.08 -6.89
C SER A 3 -11.86 4.50 -6.73
N ARG A 4 -11.74 3.18 -6.48
CA ARG A 4 -10.46 2.46 -6.41
C ARG A 4 -10.49 1.38 -7.46
N THR A 5 -9.94 1.68 -8.64
CA THR A 5 -9.86 0.70 -9.72
C THR A 5 -8.89 -0.41 -9.31
N SER A 6 -9.13 -1.63 -9.77
CA SER A 6 -8.20 -2.75 -9.56
C SER A 6 -6.79 -2.49 -10.12
N GLY A 7 -6.59 -1.41 -10.86
CA GLY A 7 -5.33 -0.96 -11.46
C GLY A 7 -4.41 -0.13 -10.55
N GLU A 8 -4.75 0.12 -9.28
CA GLU A 8 -3.78 0.70 -8.36
C GLU A 8 -2.56 -0.21 -8.19
N SER A 9 -1.37 0.41 -8.15
CA SER A 9 -0.12 -0.33 -8.03
C SER A 9 -0.02 -1.02 -6.66
N PRO A 10 0.65 -2.17 -6.57
CA PRO A 10 0.82 -2.87 -5.30
C PRO A 10 1.34 -2.01 -4.13
N PRO A 11 2.28 -1.05 -4.33
CA PRO A 11 2.72 -0.17 -3.25
C PRO A 11 1.61 0.77 -2.75
N VAL A 12 0.76 1.29 -3.63
CA VAL A 12 -0.37 2.16 -3.24
C VAL A 12 -1.37 1.38 -2.40
N LYS A 13 -1.70 0.16 -2.83
CA LYS A 13 -2.58 -0.73 -2.07
C LYS A 13 -2.00 -1.09 -0.70
N ALA A 14 -0.70 -1.40 -0.64
CA ALA A 14 -0.01 -1.67 0.61
C ALA A 14 0.05 -0.43 1.53
N ALA A 15 0.25 0.77 0.99
CA ALA A 15 0.21 2.02 1.74
C ALA A 15 -1.19 2.27 2.32
N LEU A 16 -2.25 2.01 1.54
CA LEU A 16 -3.63 2.08 2.04
C LEU A 16 -3.85 1.10 3.20
N GLU A 17 -3.40 -0.16 3.07
CA GLU A 17 -3.49 -1.15 4.16
C GLU A 17 -2.74 -0.71 5.41
N LEU A 18 -1.52 -0.18 5.25
CA LEU A 18 -0.69 0.35 6.34
C LEU A 18 -1.36 1.53 7.07
N LEU A 19 -2.19 2.30 6.37
CA LEU A 19 -2.98 3.41 6.90
C LEU A 19 -4.36 2.97 7.43
N GLY A 20 -4.61 1.66 7.57
CA GLY A 20 -5.89 1.12 8.03
C GLY A 20 -7.04 1.27 7.02
N ARG A 21 -6.73 1.57 5.75
CA ARG A 21 -7.70 1.71 4.66
C ARG A 21 -7.71 0.45 3.79
N CYS A 22 -8.84 0.22 3.11
CA CYS A 22 -8.95 -0.92 2.19
C CYS A 22 -8.15 -0.67 0.90
N GLY A 23 -6.98 -1.31 0.74
CA GLY A 23 -6.17 -1.32 -0.49
C GLY A 23 -6.60 -2.37 -1.51
N GLY A 24 -7.29 -3.43 -1.09
CA GLY A 24 -7.77 -4.50 -1.95
C GLY A 24 -6.66 -5.40 -2.51
N PRO A 25 -7.01 -6.52 -3.16
CA PRO A 25 -6.02 -7.50 -3.60
C PRO A 25 -5.20 -7.01 -4.81
N SER A 26 -3.93 -7.40 -4.84
CA SER A 26 -3.12 -7.38 -6.07
C SER A 26 -3.50 -8.57 -6.96
N ARG A 27 -3.59 -8.34 -8.27
CA ARG A 27 -3.89 -9.36 -9.27
C ARG A 27 -2.74 -9.45 -10.27
N LEU A 28 -2.49 -10.64 -10.77
CA LEU A 28 -1.46 -10.88 -11.80
C LEU A 28 -1.67 -9.96 -13.02
N PRO A 29 -0.58 -9.47 -13.65
CA PRO A 29 0.82 -9.82 -13.41
C PRO A 29 1.45 -9.15 -12.18
N SER A 30 0.75 -8.21 -11.53
CA SER A 30 1.25 -7.52 -10.33
C SER A 30 1.07 -8.37 -9.07
N ARG A 31 2.16 -8.54 -8.32
CA ARG A 31 2.15 -9.25 -7.02
C ARG A 31 2.00 -8.26 -5.87
N ALA A 32 1.46 -8.72 -4.74
CA ALA A 32 1.59 -7.99 -3.48
C ALA A 32 3.06 -7.82 -3.07
N LEU A 33 3.33 -6.76 -2.29
CA LEU A 33 4.64 -6.55 -1.67
C LEU A 33 4.90 -7.66 -0.64
N ASN A 34 6.12 -8.18 -0.64
CA ASN A 34 6.62 -9.06 0.40
C ASN A 34 6.94 -8.28 1.69
N THR A 35 7.27 -9.00 2.77
CA THR A 35 7.51 -8.41 4.09
C THR A 35 8.60 -7.33 4.08
N LYS A 36 9.69 -7.55 3.33
CA LYS A 36 10.80 -6.58 3.24
C LYS A 36 10.36 -5.31 2.51
N GLU A 37 9.71 -5.46 1.36
CA GLU A 37 9.18 -4.34 0.57
C GLU A 37 8.15 -3.52 1.36
N ARG A 38 7.32 -4.20 2.18
CA ARG A 38 6.34 -3.54 3.06
C ARG A 38 7.01 -2.72 4.15
N GLU A 39 8.07 -3.24 4.76
CA GLU A 39 8.82 -2.50 5.79
C GLU A 39 9.54 -1.29 5.18
N GLU A 40 10.20 -1.45 4.02
CA GLU A 40 10.80 -0.33 3.29
C GLU A 40 9.78 0.75 2.94
N LEU A 41 8.59 0.35 2.46
CA LEU A 41 7.48 1.27 2.20
C LEU A 41 7.01 1.97 3.49
N LYS A 42 6.89 1.25 4.61
CA LYS A 42 6.52 1.83 5.90
C LYS A 42 7.51 2.91 6.32
N GLN A 43 8.82 2.62 6.27
CA GLN A 43 9.87 3.58 6.62
C GLN A 43 9.83 4.82 5.71
N LEU A 44 9.64 4.63 4.40
CA LEU A 44 9.50 5.75 3.46
C LEU A 44 8.30 6.63 3.80
N LEU A 45 7.14 6.05 4.12
CA LEU A 45 5.95 6.82 4.48
C LEU A 45 6.14 7.59 5.80
N ILE A 46 6.88 7.05 6.76
CA ILE A 46 7.28 7.74 8.00
C ILE A 46 8.19 8.93 7.67
N ILE A 47 9.21 8.73 6.82
CA ILE A 47 10.14 9.80 6.39
C ILE A 47 9.39 10.93 5.66
N LEU A 48 8.38 10.58 4.85
CA LEU A 48 7.52 11.54 4.17
C LEU A 48 6.53 12.27 5.10
N GLY A 49 6.46 11.88 6.38
CA GLY A 49 5.63 12.55 7.38
C GLY A 49 4.13 12.21 7.29
N VAL A 50 3.78 11.01 6.82
CA VAL A 50 2.37 10.60 6.76
C VAL A 50 1.82 10.40 8.19
N PRO A 51 0.82 11.19 8.63
CA PRO A 51 0.51 11.37 10.05
C PRO A 51 -0.14 10.15 10.73
N GLU A 52 -0.74 9.23 9.98
CA GLU A 52 -1.45 8.06 10.52
C GLU A 52 -0.52 6.84 10.70
N LEU A 53 0.77 6.95 10.35
CA LEU A 53 1.77 5.90 10.45
C LEU A 53 2.71 6.14 11.65
N LYS A 54 2.79 5.14 12.54
CA LYS A 54 3.72 5.10 13.69
C LYS A 54 4.71 3.96 13.58
#